data_AF-A0A2P2HZL0-F1
#
_entry.id   AF-A0A2P2HZL0-F1
#
_cell.length_a   1.000
_cell.length_b   1.000
_cell.length_c   1.000
_cell.angle_alpha   90.00
_cell.angle_beta   90.00
_cell.angle_gamma   90.00
#
_symmetry.space_group_name_H-M   'P 1'
#
loop_
_entity.id
_entity.type
_entity.pdbx_description
1 polymer ?
#
loop_
_entity_poly.entity_id
_entity_poly.type
_entity_poly.pdbx_seq_one_letter_code
_entity_poly.pdbx_strand_id
1 'polypeptide(L)'
;EKEAVFLFPPPIVLMGIKGLAKLIADNATSALTEHQIKNYFGRKIAIDASMSLYQFLIAVRADGPSGYGQLTNEAGEVTSHLSGMFYRTIRLLENGIKPVYVFDGKPPMLKSHELDKRKLKRAEAEVELKKAKEDADKMEIDKYERRLVRVTSDQCNDVKKLLTLMGVPIVNAPGEAEAQCAEMTKSDVVYGTATEDMDALTFGTTRLIRHLMQSAQKKRSDCGIQFADRVGRTQNYDGSVSRYLHSLWLRLYDIYSRNWSTSSLCTHSKT
;
A
#
# COMPACT_ATOMS: atom_id res chain seq x y z
N GLU A 1 -21.24 30.74 -19.55
CA GLU A 1 -20.55 29.44 -19.52
C GLU A 1 -19.08 29.67 -19.22
N LYS A 2 -18.51 28.99 -18.22
CA LYS A 2 -17.07 29.02 -17.95
C LYS A 2 -16.58 27.58 -18.04
N GLU A 3 -15.87 27.26 -19.11
CA GLU A 3 -15.20 25.98 -19.29
C GLU A 3 -14.20 25.79 -18.15
N ALA A 4 -14.50 24.85 -17.26
CA ALA A 4 -13.55 24.35 -16.29
C ALA A 4 -12.51 23.52 -17.05
N VAL A 5 -11.35 24.12 -17.30
CA VAL A 5 -10.15 23.40 -17.75
C VAL A 5 -9.82 22.38 -16.67
N PHE A 6 -10.21 21.13 -16.93
CA PHE A 6 -9.85 19.97 -16.12
C PHE A 6 -8.33 19.82 -16.15
N LEU A 7 -7.66 20.34 -15.13
CA LEU A 7 -6.29 19.97 -14.82
C LEU A 7 -6.27 18.48 -14.51
N PHE A 8 -5.88 17.68 -15.50
CA PHE A 8 -5.57 16.27 -15.33
C PHE A 8 -4.62 16.15 -14.13
N PRO A 9 -4.98 15.39 -13.07
CA PRO A 9 -4.01 15.08 -12.04
C PRO A 9 -2.85 14.34 -12.69
N PRO A 10 -1.61 14.51 -12.17
CA PRO A 10 -0.43 13.87 -12.75
C PRO A 10 -0.68 12.36 -12.89
N PRO A 11 -0.15 11.71 -13.94
CA PRO A 11 -0.32 10.30 -14.14
C PRO A 11 0.19 9.59 -12.89
N ILE A 12 -0.73 8.92 -12.19
CA ILE A 12 -0.38 7.90 -11.21
C ILE A 12 0.64 7.03 -11.93
N VAL A 13 1.87 7.02 -11.42
CA VAL A 13 3.00 6.38 -12.05
C VAL A 13 2.57 4.97 -12.45
N LEU A 14 2.42 4.75 -13.77
CA LEU A 14 1.95 3.49 -14.33
C LEU A 14 3.03 2.43 -14.10
N MET A 15 2.98 1.81 -12.92
CA MET A 15 3.58 0.52 -12.66
C MET A 15 2.51 -0.54 -13.01
N GLY A 16 2.92 -1.59 -13.70
CA GLY A 16 2.04 -2.66 -14.14
C GLY A 16 1.45 -2.57 -15.56
N ILE A 17 0.50 -3.46 -15.85
CA ILE A 17 0.00 -3.73 -17.20
C ILE A 17 -0.84 -2.56 -17.70
N LYS A 18 -0.31 -1.90 -18.73
CA LYS A 18 -0.95 -0.75 -19.37
C LYS A 18 -2.27 -1.14 -20.01
N GLY A 19 -3.33 -0.37 -19.71
CA GLY A 19 -4.63 -0.51 -20.34
C GLY A 19 -5.48 -1.68 -19.82
N LEU A 20 -4.99 -2.52 -18.90
CA LEU A 20 -5.74 -3.67 -18.41
C LEU A 20 -7.03 -3.27 -17.69
N ALA A 21 -6.99 -2.21 -16.87
CA ALA A 21 -8.18 -1.70 -16.20
C ALA A 21 -9.26 -1.23 -17.19
N LYS A 22 -8.86 -0.57 -18.29
CA LYS A 22 -9.77 -0.15 -19.34
C LYS A 22 -10.35 -1.36 -20.09
N LEU A 23 -9.49 -2.32 -20.43
CA LEU A 23 -9.91 -3.55 -21.11
C LEU A 23 -10.97 -4.32 -20.30
N ILE A 24 -10.76 -4.45 -18.99
CA ILE A 24 -11.73 -5.11 -18.08
C ILE A 24 -13.01 -4.29 -17.99
N ALA A 25 -12.92 -2.96 -17.90
CA ALA A 25 -14.10 -2.09 -17.89
C ALA A 25 -14.93 -2.21 -19.17
N ASP A 26 -14.29 -2.34 -20.33
CA ASP A 26 -14.97 -2.41 -21.62
C ASP A 26 -15.55 -3.83 -21.89
N ASN A 27 -14.90 -4.90 -21.42
CA ASN A 27 -15.24 -6.28 -21.83
C ASN A 27 -15.75 -7.20 -20.70
N ALA A 28 -15.53 -6.84 -19.43
CA ALA A 28 -15.83 -7.66 -18.27
C ALA A 28 -16.40 -6.81 -17.12
N THR A 29 -17.43 -6.02 -17.42
CA THR A 29 -18.11 -5.13 -16.46
C THR A 29 -18.62 -5.86 -15.21
N SER A 30 -19.03 -7.12 -15.35
CA SER A 30 -19.48 -7.95 -14.23
C SER A 30 -18.38 -8.30 -13.22
N ALA A 31 -17.10 -8.19 -13.61
CA ALA A 31 -15.97 -8.39 -12.70
C ALA A 31 -15.64 -7.13 -11.88
N LEU A 32 -16.20 -5.97 -12.23
CA LEU A 32 -16.00 -4.72 -11.52
C LEU A 32 -17.15 -4.49 -10.53
N THR A 33 -16.79 -4.35 -9.25
CA THR A 33 -17.74 -4.11 -8.16
C THR A 33 -17.30 -2.91 -7.36
N GLU A 34 -18.21 -1.96 -7.14
CA GLU A 34 -17.92 -0.82 -6.28
C GLU A 34 -18.51 -1.04 -4.89
N HIS A 35 -17.67 -0.81 -3.88
CA HIS A 35 -18.05 -1.00 -2.49
C HIS A 35 -17.61 0.21 -1.66
N GLN A 36 -18.34 0.48 -0.60
CA GLN A 36 -17.89 1.42 0.42
C GLN A 36 -16.89 0.71 1.34
N ILE A 37 -15.93 1.47 1.88
CA ILE A 37 -14.93 0.94 2.83
C ILE A 37 -15.55 0.15 3.99
N LYS A 38 -16.75 0.54 4.45
CA LYS A 38 -17.51 -0.12 5.52
C LYS A 38 -17.87 -1.58 5.22
N ASN A 39 -17.98 -1.94 3.94
CA ASN A 39 -18.31 -3.30 3.52
C ASN A 39 -17.16 -4.29 3.77
N TYR A 40 -15.94 -3.78 4.01
CA TYR A 40 -14.77 -4.59 4.35
C TYR A 40 -14.59 -4.79 5.86
N PHE A 41 -15.57 -4.43 6.69
CA PHE A 41 -15.51 -4.63 8.13
C PHE A 41 -15.23 -6.10 8.48
N GLY A 42 -14.24 -6.33 9.34
CA GLY A 42 -13.80 -7.66 9.77
C GLY A 42 -12.96 -8.42 8.73
N ARG A 43 -12.79 -7.91 7.51
CA ARG A 43 -11.99 -8.56 6.46
C ARG A 43 -10.50 -8.34 6.69
N LYS A 44 -9.72 -9.40 6.44
CA LYS A 44 -8.26 -9.35 6.39
C LYS A 44 -7.83 -8.96 4.98
N ILE A 45 -6.99 -7.95 4.83
CA ILE A 45 -6.58 -7.45 3.51
C ILE A 45 -5.06 -7.39 3.45
N ALA A 46 -4.46 -8.03 2.44
CA ALA A 46 -3.02 -7.90 2.18
C ALA A 46 -2.78 -6.61 1.40
N ILE A 47 -1.89 -5.75 1.88
CA ILE A 47 -1.62 -4.44 1.31
C ILE A 47 -0.18 -4.41 0.82
N ASP A 48 0.01 -3.97 -0.41
CA ASP A 48 1.35 -3.66 -0.92
C ASP A 48 1.92 -2.41 -0.21
N ALA A 49 2.97 -2.63 0.60
CA ALA A 49 3.62 -1.58 1.35
C ALA A 49 4.48 -0.68 0.44
N SER A 50 5.21 -1.25 -0.52
CA SER A 50 6.11 -0.52 -1.42
C SER A 50 5.35 0.51 -2.24
N MET A 51 4.21 0.11 -2.81
CA MET A 51 3.35 1.00 -3.57
C MET A 51 2.75 2.10 -2.68
N SER A 52 2.33 1.75 -1.46
CA SER A 52 1.81 2.70 -0.48
C SER A 52 2.84 3.76 -0.08
N LEU A 53 4.09 3.35 0.18
CA LEU A 53 5.18 4.26 0.55
C LEU A 53 5.49 5.27 -0.55
N TYR A 54 5.54 4.80 -1.80
CA TYR A 54 5.77 5.66 -2.94
C TYR A 54 4.69 6.74 -3.08
N GLN A 55 3.43 6.37 -2.90
CA GLN A 55 2.31 7.31 -2.93
C GLN A 55 2.42 8.38 -1.84
N PHE A 56 2.85 8.03 -0.62
CA PHE A 56 3.00 9.00 0.46
C PHE A 56 4.13 10.00 0.21
N LEU A 57 5.27 9.55 -0.30
CA LEU A 57 6.40 10.44 -0.58
C LEU A 57 6.09 11.44 -1.71
N ILE A 58 5.19 11.09 -2.63
CA ILE A 58 4.72 11.99 -3.69
C ILE A 58 3.62 12.91 -3.19
N ALA A 59 2.62 12.37 -2.47
CA ALA A 59 1.40 13.09 -2.13
C ALA A 59 1.54 13.98 -0.89
N VAL A 60 2.31 13.57 0.11
CA VAL A 60 2.45 14.29 1.38
C VAL A 60 3.63 15.27 1.26
N ARG A 61 3.33 16.46 0.72
CA ARG A 61 4.20 17.63 0.70
C ARG A 61 3.51 18.76 1.48
N ALA A 62 4.27 19.51 2.26
CA ALA A 62 3.79 20.68 2.97
C ALA A 62 3.80 21.90 2.05
N ASP A 63 2.72 22.68 2.09
CA ASP A 63 2.67 24.02 1.52
C ASP A 63 3.44 24.97 2.47
N GLY A 64 4.74 25.14 2.21
CA GLY A 64 5.61 26.02 2.99
C GLY A 64 5.90 27.36 2.29
N PRO A 65 6.21 28.43 3.04
CA PRO A 65 6.51 29.76 2.48
C PRO A 65 7.77 29.80 1.58
N SER A 66 8.62 28.79 1.63
CA SER A 66 9.82 28.61 0.80
C SER A 66 9.67 27.55 -0.31
N GLY A 67 8.46 27.08 -0.60
CA GLY A 67 8.16 26.11 -1.67
C GLY A 67 7.55 24.79 -1.16
N TYR A 68 7.14 23.95 -2.12
CA TYR A 68 6.49 22.64 -1.92
C TYR A 68 7.45 21.58 -1.33
N GLY A 69 7.76 21.68 -0.04
CA GLY A 69 8.70 20.79 0.64
C GLY A 69 8.08 19.48 1.13
N GLN A 70 8.84 18.38 1.17
CA GLN A 70 8.43 17.18 1.90
C GLN A 70 8.42 17.45 3.42
N LEU A 71 7.60 16.71 4.19
CA LEU A 71 7.67 16.81 5.65
C LEU A 71 9.04 16.31 6.10
N THR A 72 9.79 17.13 6.82
CA THR A 72 11.10 16.77 7.38
C THR A 72 11.13 16.95 8.89
N ASN A 73 11.97 16.19 9.58
CA ASN A 73 12.32 16.48 10.97
C ASN A 73 13.38 17.61 11.05
N GLU A 74 13.79 17.96 12.26
CA GLU A 74 14.84 18.97 12.52
C GLU A 74 16.20 18.61 11.90
N ALA A 75 16.46 17.31 11.69
CA ALA A 75 17.65 16.79 11.03
C ALA A 75 17.56 16.81 9.49
N GLY A 76 16.43 17.24 8.92
CA GLY A 76 16.20 17.27 7.46
C GLY A 76 15.79 15.93 6.86
N GLU A 77 15.52 14.90 7.66
CA GLU A 77 15.08 13.59 7.20
C GLU A 77 13.59 13.59 6.88
N VAL A 78 13.21 12.98 5.75
CA VAL A 78 11.83 12.97 5.25
C VAL A 78 10.93 12.07 6.11
N THR A 79 9.89 12.62 6.73
CA THR A 79 8.94 11.90 7.61
C THR A 79 7.58 11.63 6.97
N SER A 80 7.34 12.10 5.74
CA SER A 80 6.08 11.93 5.00
C SER A 80 5.57 10.48 4.95
N HIS A 81 6.50 9.53 4.79
CA HIS A 81 6.20 8.10 4.72
C HIS A 81 5.67 7.51 6.04
N LEU A 82 6.17 7.98 7.20
CA LEU A 82 5.72 7.55 8.52
C LEU A 82 4.35 8.12 8.86
N SER A 83 4.16 9.44 8.69
CA SER A 83 2.88 10.10 8.95
C SER A 83 1.78 9.52 8.07
N GLY A 84 2.07 9.40 6.77
CA GLY A 84 1.16 8.78 5.82
C GLY A 84 0.76 7.38 6.24
N MET A 85 1.74 6.54 6.59
CA MET A 85 1.45 5.17 6.98
C MET A 85 0.63 5.08 8.26
N PHE A 86 1.03 5.83 9.29
CA PHE A 86 0.38 5.86 10.60
C PHE A 86 -1.12 6.19 10.49
N TYR A 87 -1.47 7.35 9.91
CA TYR A 87 -2.87 7.77 9.82
C TYR A 87 -3.70 6.87 8.91
N ARG A 88 -3.10 6.33 7.85
CA ARG A 88 -3.81 5.43 6.94
C ARG A 88 -4.10 4.08 7.59
N THR A 89 -3.13 3.52 8.30
CA THR A 89 -3.32 2.28 9.05
C THR A 89 -4.39 2.46 10.13
N ILE A 90 -4.40 3.57 10.86
CA ILE A 90 -5.47 3.88 11.83
C ILE A 90 -6.84 3.90 11.15
N ARG A 91 -6.99 4.61 10.02
CA ARG A 91 -8.26 4.66 9.28
C ARG A 91 -8.75 3.27 8.88
N LEU A 92 -7.87 2.37 8.46
CA LEU A 92 -8.26 1.00 8.11
C LEU A 92 -8.75 0.24 9.36
N LEU A 93 -8.02 0.35 10.47
CA LEU A 93 -8.37 -0.28 11.73
C LEU A 93 -9.71 0.27 12.29
N GLU A 94 -9.96 1.57 12.20
CA GLU A 94 -11.22 2.22 12.58
C GLU A 94 -12.42 1.71 11.77
N ASN A 95 -12.20 1.38 10.49
CA ASN A 95 -13.23 0.75 9.64
C ASN A 95 -13.32 -0.78 9.87
N GLY A 96 -12.65 -1.31 10.88
CA GLY A 96 -12.64 -2.73 11.24
C GLY A 96 -11.91 -3.62 10.24
N ILE A 97 -11.13 -3.04 9.33
CA ILE A 97 -10.28 -3.79 8.39
C ILE A 97 -9.04 -4.25 9.15
N LYS A 98 -8.62 -5.49 8.89
CA LYS A 98 -7.40 -6.07 9.47
C LYS A 98 -6.29 -6.07 8.41
N PRO A 99 -5.48 -5.01 8.30
CA PRO A 99 -4.44 -4.92 7.29
C PRO A 99 -3.27 -5.86 7.60
N VAL A 100 -2.68 -6.42 6.55
CA VAL A 100 -1.38 -7.10 6.60
C VAL A 100 -0.49 -6.45 5.54
N TYR A 101 0.60 -5.82 5.94
CA TYR A 101 1.49 -5.15 5.00
C TYR A 101 2.54 -6.12 4.45
N VAL A 102 2.65 -6.17 3.14
CA VAL A 102 3.63 -7.00 2.42
C VAL A 102 4.70 -6.09 1.83
N PHE A 103 5.95 -6.34 2.19
CA PHE A 103 7.12 -5.63 1.68
C PHE A 103 7.81 -6.43 0.59
N ASP A 104 8.29 -5.75 -0.45
CA ASP A 104 9.10 -6.38 -1.49
C ASP A 104 10.40 -6.97 -0.94
N GLY A 105 10.82 -8.06 -1.58
CA GLY A 105 12.12 -8.68 -1.44
C GLY A 105 13.03 -8.37 -2.64
N LYS A 106 13.79 -9.37 -3.08
CA LYS A 106 14.72 -9.21 -4.19
C LYS A 106 13.96 -9.30 -5.52
N PRO A 107 14.06 -8.29 -6.42
CA PRO A 107 13.37 -8.35 -7.70
C PRO A 107 13.91 -9.50 -8.56
N PRO A 108 13.05 -10.15 -9.38
CA PRO A 108 13.46 -11.23 -10.26
C PRO A 108 14.33 -10.71 -11.43
N MET A 109 15.20 -11.57 -11.97
CA MET A 109 16.11 -11.22 -13.07
C MET A 109 15.37 -10.71 -14.32
N LEU A 110 14.17 -11.22 -14.59
CA LEU A 110 13.33 -10.80 -15.72
C LEU A 110 12.89 -9.32 -15.63
N LYS A 111 12.91 -8.72 -14.43
CA LYS A 111 12.56 -7.30 -14.21
C LYS A 111 13.74 -6.36 -14.42
N SER A 112 14.95 -6.87 -14.66
CA SER A 112 16.18 -6.07 -14.89
C SER A 112 15.98 -4.99 -15.96
N HIS A 113 15.45 -5.36 -17.12
CA HIS A 113 15.23 -4.43 -18.23
C HIS A 113 14.25 -3.29 -17.88
N GLU A 114 13.20 -3.57 -17.13
CA GLU A 114 12.26 -2.53 -16.66
C GLU A 114 12.89 -1.65 -15.58
N LEU A 115 13.71 -2.22 -14.69
CA LEU A 115 14.49 -1.46 -13.72
C LEU A 115 15.50 -0.54 -14.41
N ASP A 116 16.13 -0.97 -15.49
CA ASP A 116 17.09 -0.17 -16.25
C ASP A 116 16.39 0.95 -17.02
N LYS A 117 15.22 0.68 -17.63
CA LYS A 117 14.37 1.75 -18.19
C LYS A 117 13.97 2.79 -17.13
N ARG A 118 13.66 2.36 -15.90
CA ARG A 118 13.37 3.28 -14.79
C ARG A 118 14.61 4.09 -14.37
N LYS A 119 15.82 3.52 -14.43
CA LYS A 119 17.07 4.25 -14.18
C LYS A 119 17.33 5.29 -15.27
N LEU A 120 17.16 4.93 -16.54
CA LEU A 120 17.36 5.84 -17.67
C LEU A 120 16.40 7.05 -17.59
N LYS A 121 15.11 6.80 -17.38
CA LYS A 121 14.11 7.87 -17.20
C LYS A 121 14.42 8.79 -16.01
N ARG A 122 15.09 8.27 -14.98
CA ARG A 122 15.53 9.10 -13.85
C ARG A 122 16.71 9.96 -14.22
N ALA A 123 17.73 9.40 -14.88
CA ALA A 123 18.86 10.18 -15.37
C ALA A 123 18.40 11.31 -16.31
N GLU A 124 17.45 11.04 -17.20
CA GLU A 124 16.79 12.05 -18.04
C GLU A 124 16.08 13.11 -17.19
N ALA A 125 15.27 12.69 -16.21
CA ALA A 125 14.56 13.61 -15.32
C ALA A 125 15.50 14.47 -14.45
N GLU A 126 16.68 13.98 -14.06
CA GLU A 126 17.70 14.76 -13.35
C GLU A 126 18.30 15.86 -14.22
N VAL A 127 18.54 15.57 -15.50
CA VAL A 127 19.03 16.56 -16.47
C VAL A 127 17.95 17.61 -16.72
N GLU A 128 16.69 17.19 -16.91
CA GLU A 128 15.57 18.10 -17.12
C GLU A 128 15.28 18.96 -15.87
N LEU A 129 15.43 18.39 -14.66
CA LEU A 129 15.33 19.16 -13.42
C LEU A 129 16.37 20.27 -13.34
N LYS A 130 17.62 20.01 -13.74
CA LYS A 130 18.68 21.03 -13.73
C LYS A 130 18.35 22.20 -14.65
N LYS A 131 17.87 21.90 -15.87
CA LYS A 131 17.41 22.93 -16.82
C LYS A 131 16.22 23.72 -16.27
N ALA A 132 15.21 23.04 -15.72
CA ALA A 132 14.05 23.71 -15.13
C ALA A 132 14.41 24.62 -13.94
N LYS A 133 15.46 24.26 -13.17
CA LYS A 133 16.01 25.10 -12.09
C LYS A 133 16.74 26.33 -12.64
N GLU A 134 17.44 26.20 -13.77
CA GLU A 134 18.08 27.33 -14.47
C GLU A 134 17.03 28.30 -15.04
N ASP A 135 15.94 27.77 -15.61
CA ASP A 135 14.83 28.55 -16.18
C ASP A 135 13.85 29.10 -15.12
N ALA A 136 14.04 28.77 -13.84
CA ALA A 136 13.19 29.15 -12.70
C ALA A 136 11.69 28.81 -12.87
N ASP A 137 11.36 27.81 -13.69
CA ASP A 137 9.97 27.35 -13.90
C ASP A 137 9.53 26.42 -12.77
N LYS A 138 8.78 26.99 -11.82
CA LYS A 138 8.26 26.28 -10.64
C LYS A 138 7.41 25.05 -10.99
N MET A 139 6.65 25.08 -12.09
CA MET A 139 5.75 23.97 -12.45
C MET A 139 6.53 22.75 -12.94
N GLU A 140 7.52 22.97 -13.80
CA GLU A 140 8.36 21.88 -14.30
C GLU A 140 9.30 21.35 -13.21
N ILE A 141 9.82 22.21 -12.32
CA ILE A 141 10.59 21.78 -11.15
C ILE A 141 9.79 20.77 -10.32
N ASP A 142 8.55 21.10 -9.93
CA ASP A 142 7.72 20.21 -9.11
C ASP A 142 7.45 18.86 -9.80
N LYS A 143 7.20 18.90 -11.11
CA LYS A 143 6.93 17.70 -11.92
C LYS A 143 8.14 16.78 -11.98
N TYR A 144 9.33 17.33 -12.18
CA TYR A 144 10.56 16.55 -12.21
C TYR A 144 10.96 16.04 -10.82
N GLU A 145 10.79 16.85 -9.77
CA GLU A 145 11.02 16.41 -8.40
C GLU A 145 10.14 15.23 -8.00
N ARG A 146 8.87 15.20 -8.43
CA ARG A 146 7.97 14.05 -8.20
C ARG A 146 8.48 12.78 -8.88
N ARG A 147 9.10 12.88 -10.05
CA ARG A 147 9.66 11.73 -10.79
C ARG A 147 10.92 11.16 -10.13
N LEU A 148 11.67 12.00 -9.43
CA LEU A 148 12.92 11.63 -8.77
C LEU A 148 12.73 11.00 -7.38
N VAL A 149 11.51 11.06 -6.83
CA VAL A 149 11.21 10.43 -5.54
C VAL A 149 11.57 8.95 -5.58
N ARG A 150 12.34 8.52 -4.59
CA ARG A 150 12.73 7.13 -4.37
C ARG A 150 12.51 6.78 -2.91
N VAL A 151 11.99 5.58 -2.67
CA VAL A 151 11.95 4.97 -1.34
C VAL A 151 13.33 4.39 -1.04
N THR A 152 13.92 4.81 0.09
CA THR A 152 15.20 4.26 0.58
C THR A 152 14.97 3.03 1.46
N SER A 153 16.01 2.23 1.66
CA SER A 153 15.89 1.05 2.55
C SER A 153 15.62 1.46 4.00
N ASP A 154 16.15 2.60 4.43
CA ASP A 154 15.97 3.10 5.80
C ASP A 154 14.52 3.49 6.05
N GLN A 155 13.89 4.18 5.09
CA GLN A 155 12.46 4.50 5.14
C GLN A 155 11.58 3.24 5.22
N CYS A 156 11.95 2.18 4.47
CA CYS A 156 11.26 0.89 4.59
C CYS A 156 11.42 0.29 6.00
N ASN A 157 12.62 0.36 6.58
CA ASN A 157 12.90 -0.18 7.91
C ASN A 157 12.16 0.61 9.00
N ASP A 158 12.07 1.93 8.89
CA ASP A 158 11.36 2.77 9.85
C ASP A 158 9.85 2.52 9.81
N VAL A 159 9.30 2.27 8.62
CA VAL A 159 7.89 1.87 8.51
C VAL A 159 7.65 0.49 9.08
N LYS A 160 8.57 -0.47 8.88
CA LYS A 160 8.46 -1.79 9.52
C LYS A 160 8.46 -1.68 11.04
N LYS A 161 9.34 -0.85 11.61
CA LYS A 161 9.36 -0.56 13.05
C LYS A 161 8.04 0.06 13.50
N LEU A 162 7.55 1.09 12.79
CA LEU A 162 6.27 1.75 13.07
C LEU A 162 5.11 0.76 13.09
N LEU A 163 4.96 -0.05 12.04
CA LEU A 163 3.87 -1.04 11.95
C LEU A 163 3.96 -2.10 13.05
N THR A 164 5.18 -2.52 13.40
CA THR A 164 5.42 -3.45 14.52
C THR A 164 4.98 -2.84 15.85
N LEU A 165 5.31 -1.56 16.09
CA LEU A 165 4.88 -0.84 17.30
C LEU A 165 3.36 -0.61 17.35
N MET A 166 2.72 -0.44 16.19
CA MET A 166 1.26 -0.37 16.07
C MET A 166 0.56 -1.72 16.25
N GLY A 167 1.30 -2.83 16.35
CA GLY A 167 0.75 -4.19 16.45
C GLY A 167 0.17 -4.73 15.13
N VAL A 168 0.56 -4.16 13.99
CA VAL A 168 0.08 -4.60 12.67
C VAL A 168 1.04 -5.62 12.06
N PRO A 169 0.54 -6.76 11.56
CA PRO A 169 1.39 -7.79 10.99
C PRO A 169 2.05 -7.33 9.69
N ILE A 170 3.34 -7.66 9.56
CA ILE A 170 4.16 -7.43 8.38
C ILE A 170 4.64 -8.76 7.80
N VAL A 171 4.71 -8.84 6.47
CA VAL A 171 5.26 -9.99 5.73
C VAL A 171 6.34 -9.47 4.79
N ASN A 172 7.49 -10.13 4.77
CA ASN A 172 8.54 -9.85 3.78
C ASN A 172 8.41 -10.88 2.66
N ALA A 173 8.14 -10.45 1.43
CA ALA A 173 8.07 -11.31 0.27
C ALA A 173 9.49 -11.78 -0.12
N PRO A 174 9.66 -13.01 -0.62
CA PRO A 174 10.94 -13.46 -1.17
C PRO A 174 11.29 -12.74 -2.49
N GLY A 175 10.27 -12.40 -3.28
CA GLY A 175 10.36 -11.69 -4.55
C GLY A 175 9.53 -10.42 -4.53
N GLU A 176 8.44 -10.39 -5.28
CA GLU A 176 7.55 -9.23 -5.38
C GLU A 176 6.40 -9.31 -4.35
N ALA A 177 6.03 -8.16 -3.79
CA ALA A 177 4.95 -8.03 -2.82
C ALA A 177 3.61 -8.45 -3.43
N GLU A 178 3.32 -8.05 -4.66
CA GLU A 178 2.08 -8.41 -5.38
C GLU A 178 1.91 -9.91 -5.54
N ALA A 179 2.98 -10.63 -5.88
CA ALA A 179 2.97 -12.08 -6.01
C ALA A 179 2.66 -12.76 -4.66
N GLN A 180 3.27 -12.27 -3.58
CA GLN A 180 3.02 -12.78 -2.23
C GLN A 180 1.59 -12.45 -1.75
N CYS A 181 1.08 -11.26 -2.04
CA CYS A 181 -0.31 -10.88 -1.75
C CYS A 181 -1.30 -11.76 -2.51
N ALA A 182 -1.04 -12.04 -3.79
CA ALA A 182 -1.87 -12.92 -4.61
C ALA A 182 -1.92 -14.33 -4.02
N GLU A 183 -0.78 -14.87 -3.60
CA GLU A 183 -0.70 -16.20 -2.98
C GLU A 183 -1.43 -16.27 -1.63
N MET A 184 -1.31 -15.23 -0.79
CA MET A 184 -2.06 -15.12 0.46
C MET A 184 -3.58 -15.06 0.22
N THR A 185 -4.00 -14.47 -0.90
CA THR A 185 -5.41 -14.39 -1.28
C THR A 185 -5.91 -15.73 -1.82
N LYS A 186 -5.12 -16.44 -2.64
CA LYS A 186 -5.45 -17.79 -3.13
C LYS A 186 -5.56 -18.83 -2.02
N SER A 187 -4.73 -18.71 -0.99
CA SER A 187 -4.73 -19.60 0.18
C SER A 187 -5.80 -19.24 1.22
N ASP A 188 -6.70 -18.29 0.91
CA ASP A 188 -7.78 -17.80 1.78
C ASP A 188 -7.31 -17.28 3.16
N VAL A 189 -6.02 -16.94 3.29
CA VAL A 189 -5.47 -16.31 4.51
C VAL A 189 -5.98 -14.87 4.62
N VAL A 190 -6.11 -14.19 3.48
CA VAL A 190 -6.68 -12.84 3.36
C VAL A 190 -7.86 -12.84 2.39
N TYR A 191 -8.79 -11.91 2.58
CA TYR A 191 -9.96 -11.76 1.74
C TYR A 191 -9.64 -11.25 0.34
N GLY A 192 -8.62 -10.39 0.22
CA GLY A 192 -8.22 -9.74 -1.03
C GLY A 192 -6.88 -9.03 -0.90
N THR A 193 -6.31 -8.73 -2.07
CA THR A 193 -5.09 -7.93 -2.22
C THR A 193 -5.46 -6.47 -2.50
N ALA A 194 -4.88 -5.53 -1.77
CA ALA A 194 -5.01 -4.10 -1.99
C ALA A 194 -3.73 -3.55 -2.60
N THR A 195 -3.79 -3.24 -3.90
CA THR A 195 -2.75 -2.54 -4.65
C THR A 195 -3.41 -1.74 -5.79
N GLU A 196 -2.73 -0.71 -6.26
CA GLU A 196 -3.15 0.01 -7.47
C GLU A 196 -2.65 -0.66 -8.76
N ASP A 197 -1.63 -1.50 -8.63
CA ASP A 197 -1.00 -2.20 -9.74
C ASP A 197 -1.84 -3.42 -10.12
N MET A 198 -2.12 -3.55 -11.41
CA MET A 198 -2.99 -4.60 -11.93
C MET A 198 -2.24 -5.93 -12.14
N ASP A 199 -0.94 -5.98 -11.87
CA ASP A 199 -0.08 -7.14 -12.11
C ASP A 199 -0.40 -8.27 -11.13
N ALA A 200 -0.88 -7.94 -9.92
CA ALA A 200 -1.43 -8.87 -8.95
C ALA A 200 -2.48 -9.83 -9.55
N LEU A 201 -3.25 -9.40 -10.55
CA LEU A 201 -4.21 -10.26 -11.26
C LEU A 201 -3.52 -11.34 -12.08
N THR A 202 -2.36 -11.04 -12.69
CA THR A 202 -1.60 -12.04 -13.46
C THR A 202 -0.90 -13.05 -12.58
N PHE A 203 -0.56 -12.68 -11.34
CA PHE A 203 -0.18 -13.63 -10.30
C PHE A 203 -1.35 -14.48 -9.79
N GLY A 204 -2.59 -14.17 -10.19
CA GLY A 204 -3.79 -14.96 -9.92
C GLY A 204 -4.48 -14.60 -8.60
N THR A 205 -4.40 -13.35 -8.14
CA THR A 205 -5.23 -12.92 -7.00
C THR A 205 -6.71 -13.06 -7.36
N THR A 206 -7.51 -13.66 -6.47
CA THR A 206 -8.95 -13.85 -6.70
C THR A 206 -9.74 -12.56 -6.51
N ARG A 207 -9.27 -11.68 -5.62
CA ARG A 207 -9.87 -10.36 -5.35
C ARG A 207 -8.80 -9.28 -5.29
N LEU A 208 -8.88 -8.32 -6.22
CA LEU A 208 -8.04 -7.13 -6.24
C LEU A 208 -8.87 -5.92 -5.81
N ILE A 209 -8.45 -5.24 -4.76
CA ILE A 209 -9.11 -4.03 -4.24
C ILE A 209 -8.23 -2.83 -4.59
N ARG A 210 -8.78 -1.90 -5.37
CA ARG A 210 -8.10 -0.67 -5.74
C ARG A 210 -8.67 0.50 -4.95
N HIS A 211 -7.90 1.57 -4.83
CA HIS A 211 -8.29 2.83 -4.18
C HIS A 211 -8.51 2.75 -2.66
N LEU A 212 -8.37 1.59 -2.03
CA LEU A 212 -8.43 1.42 -0.57
C LEU A 212 -7.43 2.33 0.17
N MET A 213 -6.27 2.56 -0.47
CA MET A 213 -5.20 3.37 0.07
C MET A 213 -5.33 4.86 -0.28
N GLN A 214 -6.38 5.34 -0.98
CA GLN A 214 -6.49 6.77 -1.29
C GLN A 214 -7.13 7.59 -0.15
N SER A 215 -6.73 8.86 -0.04
CA SER A 215 -7.26 9.81 0.93
C SER A 215 -8.73 10.18 0.66
N ALA A 216 -9.55 10.25 1.70
CA ALA A 216 -11.00 10.49 1.62
C ALA A 216 -11.41 11.82 0.94
N GLN A 217 -10.50 12.81 0.82
CA GLN A 217 -10.79 14.08 0.16
C GLN A 217 -11.06 13.94 -1.36
N LYS A 218 -10.63 12.85 -2.00
CA LYS A 218 -11.13 12.44 -3.31
C LYS A 218 -12.24 11.42 -3.09
N LYS A 219 -13.50 11.87 -3.07
CA LYS A 219 -14.68 10.99 -3.11
C LYS A 219 -14.68 10.19 -4.43
N ARG A 220 -14.05 9.02 -4.43
CA ARG A 220 -14.37 7.91 -5.32
C ARG A 220 -14.70 6.71 -4.45
N SER A 221 -15.71 5.95 -4.85
CA SER A 221 -16.02 4.63 -4.29
C SER A 221 -14.80 3.73 -4.42
N ASP A 222 -14.56 2.87 -3.42
CA ASP A 222 -13.49 1.87 -3.52
C ASP A 222 -13.92 0.85 -4.60
N CYS A 223 -13.11 0.72 -5.65
CA CYS A 223 -13.39 -0.19 -6.75
C CYS A 223 -12.69 -1.52 -6.47
N GLY A 224 -13.47 -2.55 -6.15
CA GLY A 224 -13.02 -3.92 -6.05
C GLY A 224 -13.22 -4.62 -7.39
N ILE A 225 -12.17 -5.20 -7.94
CA ILE A 225 -12.28 -6.14 -9.04
C ILE A 225 -12.39 -7.53 -8.42
N GLN A 226 -13.56 -8.14 -8.57
CA GLN A 226 -13.82 -9.52 -8.16
C GLN A 226 -13.94 -10.36 -9.41
N PHE A 227 -12.97 -11.24 -9.63
CA PHE A 227 -13.16 -12.29 -10.61
C PHE A 227 -14.05 -13.36 -9.95
N ALA A 228 -15.29 -13.47 -10.42
CA ALA A 228 -16.17 -14.54 -10.01
C ALA A 228 -15.50 -15.87 -10.42
N ASP A 229 -15.10 -16.67 -9.43
CA ASP A 229 -14.63 -18.02 -9.66
C ASP A 229 -15.68 -18.76 -10.49
N ARG A 230 -15.34 -19.05 -11.75
CA ARG A 230 -16.05 -20.03 -12.55
C ARG A 230 -15.59 -21.42 -12.10
N VAL A 231 -15.97 -21.83 -10.88
CA VAL A 231 -16.30 -23.21 -10.49
C VAL A 231 -17.08 -23.10 -9.17
N GLY A 232 -18.30 -23.63 -9.15
CA GLY A 232 -19.06 -23.80 -7.92
C GLY A 232 -18.27 -24.62 -6.90
N ARG A 233 -17.81 -23.96 -5.84
CA ARG A 233 -17.63 -24.56 -4.52
C ARG A 233 -18.42 -23.73 -3.52
N THR A 234 -19.72 -24.01 -3.47
CA THR A 234 -20.37 -24.16 -2.18
C THR A 234 -19.66 -25.31 -1.47
N GLN A 235 -18.62 -25.03 -0.70
CA GLN A 235 -18.07 -26.02 0.22
C GLN A 235 -18.11 -25.47 1.63
N ASN A 236 -19.20 -25.86 2.28
CA ASN A 236 -19.26 -26.31 3.66
C ASN A 236 -17.87 -26.43 4.30
N TYR A 237 -17.69 -25.65 5.36
CA TYR A 237 -16.57 -25.75 6.28
C TYR A 237 -16.43 -27.18 6.81
N ASP A 238 -15.38 -27.89 6.40
CA ASP A 238 -14.83 -29.00 7.17
C ASP A 238 -13.85 -28.42 8.20
N GLY A 239 -14.19 -28.58 9.48
CA GLY A 239 -13.50 -28.06 10.66
C GLY A 239 -12.13 -28.69 10.98
N SER A 240 -11.45 -29.30 10.01
CA SER A 240 -10.16 -29.98 10.25
C SER A 240 -8.94 -29.06 10.09
N VAL A 241 -8.94 -28.14 9.11
CA VAL A 241 -7.86 -27.14 8.91
C VAL A 241 -7.96 -25.99 9.91
N SER A 242 -9.18 -25.73 10.41
CA SER A 242 -9.46 -24.78 11.49
C SER A 242 -8.65 -25.11 12.75
N ARG A 243 -8.42 -26.40 13.08
CA ARG A 243 -7.69 -26.76 14.31
C ARG A 243 -6.20 -26.43 14.27
N TYR A 244 -5.54 -26.56 13.12
CA TYR A 244 -4.13 -26.18 12.99
C TYR A 244 -3.95 -24.65 13.02
N LEU A 245 -4.79 -23.91 12.30
CA LEU A 245 -4.75 -22.44 12.28
C LEU A 245 -5.28 -21.81 13.58
N HIS A 246 -6.25 -22.43 14.25
CA HIS A 246 -6.70 -22.06 15.59
C HIS A 246 -5.62 -22.36 16.64
N SER A 247 -4.82 -23.42 16.48
CA SER A 247 -3.67 -23.67 17.37
C SER A 247 -2.54 -22.65 17.17
N LEU A 248 -2.31 -22.21 15.92
CA LEU A 248 -1.33 -21.15 15.63
C LEU A 248 -1.84 -19.78 16.10
N TRP A 249 -3.14 -19.52 15.94
CA TRP A 249 -3.81 -18.32 16.43
C TRP A 249 -3.89 -18.29 17.96
N LEU A 250 -4.16 -19.40 18.64
CA LEU A 250 -4.09 -19.48 20.11
C LEU A 250 -2.65 -19.30 20.59
N ARG A 251 -1.63 -19.85 19.92
CA ARG A 251 -0.23 -19.57 20.28
C ARG A 251 0.14 -18.11 20.09
N LEU A 252 -0.32 -17.48 18.99
CA LEU A 252 -0.09 -16.06 18.74
C LEU A 252 -0.91 -15.17 19.69
N TYR A 253 -2.13 -15.56 20.05
CA TYR A 253 -3.01 -14.85 20.98
C TYR A 253 -2.56 -15.02 22.44
N ASP A 254 -2.01 -16.17 22.82
CA ASP A 254 -1.47 -16.42 24.17
C ASP A 254 -0.10 -15.72 24.35
N ILE A 255 0.66 -15.51 23.27
CA ILE A 255 1.79 -14.56 23.23
C ILE A 255 1.29 -13.11 23.33
N TYR A 256 0.12 -12.80 22.76
CA TYR A 256 -0.47 -11.46 22.75
C TYR A 256 -1.16 -11.09 24.08
N SER A 257 -1.78 -12.05 24.78
CA SER A 257 -2.54 -11.82 26.01
C SER A 257 -1.65 -11.80 27.27
N ARG A 258 -0.51 -12.49 27.26
CA ARG A 258 0.42 -12.54 28.41
C ARG A 258 1.19 -11.24 28.65
N ASN A 259 1.24 -10.33 27.67
CA ASN A 259 1.81 -8.99 27.84
C ASN A 259 0.77 -7.92 28.25
N TRP A 260 -0.48 -8.33 28.53
CA TRP A 260 -1.55 -7.41 28.94
C TRP A 260 -2.42 -8.00 30.06
N SER A 261 -1.80 -8.33 31.19
CA SER A 261 -2.47 -8.25 32.49
C SER A 261 -1.49 -7.92 33.61
N THR A 262 -1.87 -6.95 34.43
CA THR A 262 -1.26 -6.47 35.68
C THR A 262 -0.30 -5.28 35.59
N SER A 263 -0.89 -4.09 35.48
CA SER A 263 -0.51 -2.99 36.38
C SER A 263 -1.31 -3.17 37.68
N SER A 264 -0.65 -3.45 38.80
CA SER A 264 -0.94 -2.91 40.15
C SER A 264 -0.39 -3.80 41.27
N LEU A 265 0.55 -3.24 42.05
CA LEU A 265 0.85 -3.44 43.48
C LEU A 265 2.24 -2.81 43.69
N CYS A 266 2.35 -1.49 43.92
CA CYS A 266 2.27 -0.82 45.21
C CYS A 266 3.12 -1.46 46.34
N THR A 267 4.04 -0.63 46.84
CA THR A 267 4.54 -0.47 48.22
C THR A 267 5.59 -1.42 48.84
N HIS A 268 6.61 -0.75 49.42
CA HIS A 268 7.51 -1.13 50.53
C HIS A 268 8.62 -2.16 50.20
N SER A 269 9.83 -2.13 50.75
CA SER A 269 10.59 -1.27 51.66
C SER A 269 12.03 -1.80 51.68
N LYS A 270 13.00 -0.94 52.03
CA LYS A 270 14.36 -1.21 52.55
C LYS A 270 14.74 -2.68 52.80
N THR A 271 15.86 -3.12 52.21
CA THR A 271 17.17 -3.33 52.87
C THR A 271 18.22 -3.61 51.80
#